data_AF-A0A849BV26-F1
#
_entry.id   AF-A0A849BV26-F1
#
_cell.length_a   1.000
_cell.length_b   1.000
_cell.length_c   1.000
_cell.angle_alpha   90.00
_cell.angle_beta   90.00
_cell.angle_gamma   90.00
#
_symmetry.space_group_name_H-M   'P 1'
#
loop_
_entity.id
_entity.type
_entity.pdbx_description
1 polymer ?
#
loop_
_entity_poly.entity_id
_entity_poly.type
_entity_poly.pdbx_seq_one_letter_code
_entity_poly.pdbx_strand_id
1 'polypeptide(L)'
;MAIQRAIVLVAAAVTVAACGGGGDSEPTTAANPPGSTVVGTPGPTTTPPGEGILAAAPPPTDNPTPQGNGTIIVTTVTTSGDRVPRVPVYIRQMAPCDPTVPGIPQHAQEASLRESTTDYAGEAVFTAPVGCYIVGMTAPPGTYPATGEWPSLSIAREGQVANAELRFHDSAPEPCSAETIARDLAEQGAIPTGTPSVRECDGNWAVVSWDSPGDTQRIVYSVPDHWSTYLVFPHDKCWAQAESEGVPARLKPYFSC
;
A
#
# COMPACT_ATOMS: atom_id res chain seq x y z
N MET A 1 -49.16 19.37 12.49
CA MET A 1 -49.11 17.95 12.88
C MET A 1 -47.85 17.73 13.68
N ALA A 2 -47.99 17.03 14.81
CA ALA A 2 -47.05 17.01 15.92
C ALA A 2 -45.81 16.14 15.69
N ILE A 3 -44.77 16.52 16.42
CA ILE A 3 -43.41 15.99 16.53
C ILE A 3 -43.42 14.62 17.19
N GLN A 4 -42.62 13.67 16.71
CA GLN A 4 -42.12 12.59 17.55
C GLN A 4 -40.71 12.16 17.13
N ARG A 5 -39.72 12.72 17.83
CA ARG A 5 -38.32 12.26 17.81
C ARG A 5 -38.18 11.14 18.84
N ALA A 6 -37.84 9.93 18.40
CA ALA A 6 -37.48 8.85 19.29
C ALA A 6 -35.97 8.92 19.57
N ILE A 7 -35.64 9.15 20.84
CA ILE A 7 -34.29 9.04 21.39
C ILE A 7 -34.12 7.59 21.83
N VAL A 8 -33.16 6.88 21.25
CA VAL A 8 -32.74 5.55 21.72
C VAL A 8 -31.39 5.71 22.40
N LEU A 9 -31.40 5.58 23.72
CA LEU A 9 -30.23 5.41 24.58
C LEU A 9 -29.89 3.91 24.63
N VAL A 10 -28.68 3.52 24.24
CA VAL A 10 -28.13 2.20 24.61
C VAL A 10 -26.78 2.43 25.27
N ALA A 11 -26.70 1.96 26.51
CA ALA A 11 -25.55 2.06 27.40
C ALA A 11 -24.42 1.11 26.96
N ALA A 12 -23.19 1.63 26.91
CA ALA A 12 -21.98 0.83 26.77
C ALA A 12 -21.51 0.36 28.15
N ALA A 13 -21.41 -0.96 28.34
CA ALA A 13 -20.75 -1.57 29.48
C ALA A 13 -19.24 -1.63 29.21
N VAL A 14 -18.46 -0.96 30.04
CA VAL A 14 -17.00 -1.01 30.05
C VAL A 14 -16.56 -2.15 30.97
N THR A 15 -15.93 -3.19 30.43
CA THR A 15 -15.17 -4.17 31.20
C THR A 15 -13.69 -3.86 31.10
N VAL A 16 -13.09 -3.51 32.24
CA VAL A 16 -11.65 -3.33 32.45
C VAL A 16 -11.06 -4.66 32.94
N ALA A 17 -10.04 -5.18 32.25
CA ALA A 17 -9.09 -6.17 32.76
C ALA A 17 -7.73 -5.82 32.14
N ALA A 18 -6.85 -5.14 32.87
CA ALA A 18 -5.87 -5.66 33.84
C ALA A 18 -4.55 -6.09 33.19
N CYS A 19 -3.48 -5.44 33.66
CA CYS A 19 -2.09 -5.52 33.20
C CYS A 19 -1.37 -6.84 33.54
N GLY A 20 -0.30 -7.11 32.78
CA GLY A 20 0.85 -7.95 33.14
C GLY A 20 1.55 -8.42 31.87
N GLY A 21 2.81 -8.15 31.56
CA GLY A 21 3.96 -7.76 32.38
C GLY A 21 5.09 -8.77 32.11
N GLY A 22 6.25 -8.27 31.67
CA GLY A 22 7.53 -9.01 31.71
C GLY A 22 7.97 -9.64 30.40
N GLY A 23 8.87 -8.96 29.69
CA GLY A 23 9.82 -9.63 28.80
C GLY A 23 11.01 -10.13 29.61
N ASP A 24 11.70 -11.14 29.09
CA ASP A 24 13.12 -11.44 29.29
C ASP A 24 13.48 -12.60 28.35
N SER A 25 14.20 -12.32 27.26
CA SER A 25 14.87 -13.35 26.45
C SER A 25 16.34 -12.98 26.32
N GLU A 26 17.11 -13.58 27.21
CA GLU A 26 18.58 -13.61 27.23
C GLU A 26 19.11 -14.51 26.09
N PRO A 27 20.18 -14.13 25.37
CA PRO A 27 20.85 -15.03 24.44
C PRO A 27 21.91 -15.86 25.19
N THR A 28 21.66 -17.16 25.36
CA THR A 28 22.65 -18.08 25.93
C THR A 28 23.68 -18.50 24.88
N THR A 29 24.93 -18.23 25.24
CA THR A 29 26.18 -18.70 24.63
C THR A 29 26.32 -20.23 24.73
N ALA A 30 26.79 -20.89 23.67
CA ALA A 30 27.51 -22.15 23.80
C ALA A 30 28.62 -22.27 22.75
N ALA A 31 29.86 -22.16 23.24
CA ALA A 31 31.09 -22.53 22.57
C ALA A 31 31.37 -24.04 22.78
N ASN A 32 31.86 -24.77 21.76
CA ASN A 32 33.25 -25.25 21.72
C ASN A 32 33.57 -26.20 20.52
N PRO A 33 34.86 -26.34 20.14
CA PRO A 33 35.41 -27.13 19.01
C PRO A 33 36.02 -28.47 19.54
N PRO A 34 37.07 -29.14 18.96
CA PRO A 34 37.69 -29.15 17.63
C PRO A 34 37.94 -30.58 17.03
N GLY A 35 38.40 -30.62 15.77
CA GLY A 35 39.49 -31.52 15.34
C GLY A 35 39.11 -32.84 14.66
N SER A 36 39.58 -33.04 13.42
CA SER A 36 40.34 -34.25 13.09
C SER A 36 41.23 -34.03 11.87
N THR A 37 42.53 -34.17 12.11
CA THR A 37 43.63 -34.22 11.17
C THR A 37 43.62 -35.57 10.45
N VAL A 38 43.80 -35.60 9.13
CA VAL A 38 44.38 -36.77 8.44
C VAL A 38 45.47 -36.30 7.48
N VAL A 39 46.69 -36.67 7.85
CA VAL A 39 47.91 -36.63 7.06
C VAL A 39 47.93 -37.87 6.16
N GLY A 40 48.23 -37.69 4.87
CA GLY A 40 48.43 -38.77 3.91
C GLY A 40 49.37 -38.36 2.79
N THR A 41 50.59 -38.87 2.86
CA THR A 41 51.80 -38.71 2.04
C THR A 41 51.61 -38.94 0.52
N PRO A 42 52.40 -38.29 -0.36
CA PRO A 42 52.29 -38.43 -1.82
C PRO A 42 53.01 -39.69 -2.35
N GLY A 43 52.33 -40.41 -3.25
CA GLY A 43 52.90 -41.49 -4.05
C GLY A 43 52.80 -41.17 -5.56
N PRO A 44 53.85 -41.44 -6.36
CA PRO A 44 53.87 -41.11 -7.77
C PRO A 44 53.18 -42.22 -8.58
N THR A 45 52.30 -41.86 -9.51
CA THR A 45 51.75 -42.83 -10.46
C THR A 45 51.62 -42.20 -11.84
N THR A 46 52.67 -42.46 -12.63
CA THR A 46 52.65 -42.85 -14.05
C THR A 46 51.40 -42.48 -14.85
N THR A 47 51.59 -41.53 -15.76
CA THR A 47 50.76 -41.22 -16.92
C THR A 47 50.65 -42.43 -17.87
N PRO A 48 49.43 -42.91 -18.20
CA PRO A 48 49.18 -43.66 -19.42
C PRO A 48 48.78 -42.71 -20.56
N PRO A 49 49.24 -42.94 -21.79
CA PRO A 49 48.80 -42.18 -22.96
C PRO A 49 47.56 -42.83 -23.58
N GLY A 50 46.52 -42.01 -23.80
CA GLY A 50 45.51 -42.24 -24.83
C GLY A 50 44.21 -42.88 -24.36
N GLU A 51 43.18 -42.06 -24.15
CA GLU A 51 41.81 -42.39 -24.56
C GLU A 51 41.01 -41.10 -24.71
N GLY A 52 40.22 -41.02 -25.78
CA GLY A 52 39.59 -39.81 -26.26
C GLY A 52 38.72 -39.13 -25.20
N ILE A 53 38.92 -37.82 -25.04
CA ILE A 53 38.00 -36.96 -24.32
C ILE A 53 36.72 -36.90 -25.18
N LEU A 54 35.74 -37.76 -24.88
CA LEU A 54 34.37 -37.49 -25.29
C LEU A 54 34.00 -36.16 -24.64
N ALA A 55 33.85 -35.14 -25.49
CA ALA A 55 33.36 -33.84 -25.06
C ALA A 55 32.09 -34.06 -24.24
N ALA A 56 32.08 -33.53 -23.01
CA ALA A 56 30.87 -33.44 -22.22
C ALA A 56 29.82 -32.75 -23.09
N ALA A 57 28.68 -33.41 -23.30
CA ALA A 57 27.57 -32.80 -24.00
C ALA A 57 27.24 -31.45 -23.35
N PRO A 58 26.96 -30.39 -24.12
CA PRO A 58 26.48 -29.14 -23.54
C PRO A 58 25.24 -29.44 -22.69
N PRO A 59 25.05 -28.73 -21.55
CA PRO A 59 23.83 -28.86 -20.77
C PRO A 59 22.63 -28.63 -21.71
N PRO A 60 21.50 -29.34 -21.56
CA PRO A 60 20.33 -29.10 -22.39
C PRO A 60 19.91 -27.64 -22.24
N THR A 61 20.23 -26.85 -23.26
CA THR A 61 19.66 -25.53 -23.48
C THR A 61 18.21 -25.71 -23.93
N ASP A 62 17.39 -24.76 -23.49
CA ASP A 62 16.00 -24.53 -23.90
C ASP A 62 14.95 -25.42 -23.23
N ASN A 63 14.68 -25.15 -21.96
CA ASN A 63 13.27 -25.05 -21.60
C ASN A 63 12.73 -23.86 -22.41
N PRO A 64 11.82 -24.07 -23.39
CA PRO A 64 11.27 -22.96 -24.14
C PRO A 64 10.59 -22.02 -23.15
N THR A 65 10.99 -20.74 -23.15
CA THR A 65 10.23 -19.70 -22.44
C THR A 65 8.78 -19.88 -22.85
N PRO A 66 7.85 -20.15 -21.92
CA PRO A 66 6.49 -20.48 -22.31
C PRO A 66 5.93 -19.31 -23.13
N GLN A 67 5.60 -19.62 -24.40
CA GLN A 67 5.15 -18.63 -25.39
C GLN A 67 3.63 -18.68 -25.49
N GLY A 68 3.07 -17.56 -25.93
CA GLY A 68 1.63 -17.43 -26.17
C GLY A 68 1.04 -16.23 -25.42
N ASN A 69 -0.23 -15.97 -25.70
CA ASN A 69 -1.00 -14.90 -25.07
C ASN A 69 -2.15 -15.49 -24.27
N GLY A 70 -2.44 -14.88 -23.12
CA GLY A 70 -3.69 -15.04 -22.39
C GLY A 70 -4.48 -13.74 -22.36
N THR A 71 -5.47 -13.70 -21.47
CA THR A 71 -6.35 -12.56 -21.27
C THR A 71 -6.34 -12.15 -19.80
N ILE A 72 -6.19 -10.86 -19.54
CA ILE A 72 -6.36 -10.28 -18.21
C ILE A 72 -7.62 -9.40 -18.26
N ILE A 73 -8.58 -9.67 -17.37
CA ILE A 73 -9.78 -8.87 -17.19
C ILE A 73 -9.62 -8.07 -15.91
N VAL A 74 -9.54 -6.75 -16.02
CA VAL A 74 -9.47 -5.83 -14.89
C VAL A 74 -10.86 -5.29 -14.64
N THR A 75 -11.36 -5.46 -13.42
CA THR A 75 -12.67 -4.98 -12.99
C THR A 75 -12.49 -3.91 -11.92
N THR A 76 -13.32 -2.88 -11.98
CA THR A 76 -13.30 -1.76 -11.03
C THR A 76 -14.62 -1.68 -10.29
N VAL A 77 -14.56 -1.72 -8.97
CA VAL A 77 -15.73 -1.72 -8.08
C VAL A 77 -15.52 -0.85 -6.86
N THR A 78 -16.59 -0.40 -6.22
CA THR A 78 -16.55 0.18 -4.88
C THR A 78 -16.49 -0.91 -3.80
N THR A 79 -16.33 -0.54 -2.53
CA THR A 79 -16.33 -1.50 -1.41
C THR A 79 -17.68 -2.17 -1.19
N SER A 80 -18.78 -1.53 -1.58
CA SER A 80 -20.15 -2.06 -1.65
C SER A 80 -20.37 -2.99 -2.84
N GLY A 81 -19.48 -2.96 -3.84
CA GLY A 81 -19.55 -3.77 -5.05
C GLY A 81 -20.13 -3.06 -6.28
N ASP A 82 -20.42 -1.75 -6.21
CA ASP A 82 -20.91 -0.99 -7.36
C ASP A 82 -19.83 -0.83 -8.43
N ARG A 83 -20.18 -0.98 -9.71
CA ARG A 83 -19.21 -0.83 -10.82
C ARG A 83 -18.77 0.63 -10.98
N VAL A 84 -17.47 0.85 -11.15
CA VAL A 84 -16.90 2.19 -11.40
C VAL A 84 -16.43 2.29 -12.85
N PRO A 85 -17.20 2.91 -13.76
CA PRO A 85 -16.86 2.94 -15.17
C PRO A 85 -15.78 3.99 -15.49
N ARG A 86 -15.16 3.89 -16.68
CA ARG A 86 -14.23 4.89 -17.23
C ARG A 86 -12.99 5.17 -16.38
N VAL A 87 -12.50 4.16 -15.68
CA VAL A 87 -11.28 4.22 -14.87
C VAL A 87 -10.07 3.93 -15.76
N PRO A 88 -9.07 4.82 -15.85
CA PRO A 88 -7.79 4.50 -16.46
C PRO A 88 -7.08 3.40 -15.67
N VAL A 89 -6.78 2.28 -16.33
CA VAL A 89 -6.16 1.10 -15.73
C VAL A 89 -4.94 0.69 -16.53
N TYR A 90 -4.01 -0.01 -15.88
CA TYR A 90 -2.80 -0.51 -16.54
C TYR A 90 -2.34 -1.86 -16.00
N ILE A 91 -1.61 -2.58 -16.84
CA ILE A 91 -0.87 -3.79 -16.47
C ILE A 91 0.62 -3.57 -16.72
N ARG A 92 1.44 -3.89 -15.73
CA ARG A 92 2.91 -3.89 -15.82
C ARG A 92 3.38 -5.32 -15.85
N GLN A 93 4.03 -5.73 -16.94
CA GLN A 93 4.69 -7.03 -17.01
C GLN A 93 6.02 -6.94 -16.26
N MET A 94 6.26 -7.89 -15.37
CA MET A 94 7.46 -7.94 -14.54
C MET A 94 8.38 -9.06 -15.04
N ALA A 95 9.68 -8.78 -15.19
CA ALA A 95 10.69 -9.75 -15.58
C ALA A 95 12.06 -9.50 -14.91
N PRO A 96 12.88 -10.53 -14.67
CA PRO A 96 12.56 -11.94 -14.86
C PRO A 96 11.54 -12.44 -13.81
N CYS A 97 10.67 -13.36 -14.21
CA CYS A 97 9.74 -14.04 -13.29
C CYS A 97 9.38 -15.42 -13.84
N ASP A 98 8.96 -16.33 -12.95
CA ASP A 98 8.36 -17.62 -13.34
C ASP A 98 6.84 -17.52 -13.18
N PRO A 99 6.04 -17.54 -14.26
CA PRO A 99 4.60 -17.35 -14.18
C PRO A 99 3.87 -18.55 -13.56
N THR A 100 4.56 -19.69 -13.36
CA THR A 100 4.02 -20.86 -12.66
C THR A 100 4.13 -20.75 -11.14
N VAL A 101 4.95 -19.82 -10.65
CA VAL A 101 5.13 -19.54 -9.22
C VAL A 101 4.33 -18.29 -8.85
N PRO A 102 3.45 -18.35 -7.83
CA PRO A 102 2.71 -17.17 -7.38
C PRO A 102 3.62 -16.05 -6.87
N GLY A 103 3.28 -14.81 -7.23
CA GLY A 103 3.95 -13.59 -6.77
C GLY A 103 4.98 -13.03 -7.77
N ILE A 104 5.52 -11.85 -7.44
CA ILE A 104 6.54 -11.17 -8.22
C ILE A 104 7.87 -11.21 -7.44
N PRO A 105 8.97 -11.71 -8.04
CA PRO A 105 10.28 -11.67 -7.38
C PRO A 105 10.71 -10.24 -7.06
N GLN A 106 11.36 -10.02 -5.90
CA GLN A 106 11.80 -8.68 -5.48
C GLN A 106 12.78 -8.00 -6.45
N HIS A 107 13.49 -8.77 -7.26
CA HIS A 107 14.44 -8.27 -8.26
C HIS A 107 13.82 -8.10 -9.65
N ALA A 108 12.55 -8.44 -9.83
CA ALA A 108 11.87 -8.27 -11.10
C ALA A 108 11.69 -6.77 -11.40
N GLN A 109 11.98 -6.39 -12.63
CA GLN A 109 11.84 -5.03 -13.16
C GLN A 109 10.66 -4.98 -14.13
N GLU A 110 10.14 -3.79 -14.37
CA GLU A 110 9.12 -3.59 -15.40
C GLU A 110 9.73 -3.88 -16.78
N ALA A 111 9.16 -4.86 -17.47
CA ALA A 111 9.52 -5.23 -18.83
C ALA A 111 8.62 -4.53 -19.87
N SER A 112 7.34 -4.31 -19.54
CA SER A 112 6.41 -3.56 -20.37
C SER A 112 5.24 -3.00 -19.57
N LEU A 113 4.64 -1.93 -20.08
CA LEU A 113 3.43 -1.29 -19.57
C LEU A 113 2.36 -1.29 -20.67
N ARG A 114 1.12 -1.62 -20.30
CA ARG A 114 -0.05 -1.46 -21.18
C ARG A 114 -1.16 -0.79 -20.42
N GLU A 115 -1.82 0.16 -21.08
CA GLU A 115 -2.87 0.98 -20.48
C GLU A 115 -4.18 0.77 -21.23
N SER A 116 -5.29 0.95 -20.52
CA SER A 116 -6.64 0.92 -21.07
C SER A 116 -7.56 1.76 -20.18
N THR A 117 -8.84 1.78 -20.49
CA THR A 117 -9.87 2.44 -19.68
C THR A 117 -11.05 1.50 -19.55
N THR A 118 -11.59 1.35 -18.33
CA THR A 118 -12.75 0.49 -18.11
C THR A 118 -13.97 1.01 -18.83
N ASP A 119 -14.80 0.09 -19.30
CA ASP A 119 -16.05 0.39 -19.99
C ASP A 119 -17.18 0.78 -19.01
N TYR A 120 -18.43 0.79 -19.48
CA TYR A 120 -19.60 1.09 -18.64
C TYR A 120 -19.93 -0.01 -17.62
N ALA A 121 -19.42 -1.23 -17.81
CA ALA A 121 -19.52 -2.31 -16.85
C ALA A 121 -18.37 -2.27 -15.82
N GLY A 122 -17.46 -1.30 -15.91
CA GLY A 122 -16.29 -1.20 -15.05
C GLY A 122 -15.21 -2.22 -15.41
N GLU A 123 -15.19 -2.73 -16.65
CA GLU A 123 -14.27 -3.78 -17.09
C GLU A 123 -13.31 -3.28 -18.17
N ALA A 124 -12.05 -3.73 -18.12
CA ALA A 124 -11.06 -3.54 -19.15
C ALA A 124 -10.38 -4.88 -19.46
N VAL A 125 -10.27 -5.22 -20.75
CA VAL A 125 -9.71 -6.49 -21.20
C VAL A 125 -8.37 -6.25 -21.88
N PHE A 126 -7.37 -7.01 -21.46
CA PHE A 126 -6.02 -6.98 -22.03
C PHE A 126 -5.66 -8.34 -22.63
N THR A 127 -5.12 -8.33 -23.84
CA THR A 127 -4.34 -9.47 -24.34
C THR A 127 -2.94 -9.34 -23.77
N ALA A 128 -2.44 -10.38 -23.10
CA ALA A 128 -1.18 -10.33 -22.35
C ALA A 128 -0.33 -11.58 -22.64
N PRO A 129 0.97 -11.45 -22.95
CA PRO A 129 1.85 -12.60 -23.06
C PRO A 129 1.89 -13.47 -21.79
N VAL A 130 2.33 -14.70 -21.90
CA VAL A 130 2.71 -15.50 -20.73
C VAL A 130 3.76 -14.73 -19.90
N GLY A 131 3.52 -14.61 -18.60
CA GLY A 131 4.35 -13.78 -17.70
C GLY A 131 3.63 -13.40 -16.41
N CYS A 132 4.29 -12.56 -15.60
CA CYS A 132 3.77 -12.06 -14.33
C CYS A 132 3.46 -10.57 -14.43
N TYR A 133 2.40 -10.15 -13.75
CA TYR A 133 1.81 -8.82 -13.93
C TYR A 133 1.46 -8.18 -12.60
N ILE A 134 1.68 -6.87 -12.51
CA ILE A 134 1.09 -5.99 -11.51
C ILE A 134 -0.02 -5.20 -12.20
N VAL A 135 -1.19 -5.15 -11.58
CA VAL A 135 -2.34 -4.41 -12.09
C VAL A 135 -2.55 -3.15 -11.26
N GLY A 136 -2.73 -2.01 -11.93
CA GLY A 136 -2.99 -0.74 -11.25
C GLY A 136 -3.98 0.14 -11.99
N MET A 137 -4.25 1.30 -11.38
CA MET A 137 -5.10 2.33 -11.94
C MET A 137 -4.60 3.72 -11.61
N THR A 138 -5.10 4.69 -12.36
CA THR A 138 -5.09 6.10 -12.00
C THR A 138 -6.48 6.46 -11.53
N ALA A 139 -6.62 6.85 -10.26
CA ALA A 139 -7.91 7.18 -9.68
C ALA A 139 -8.57 8.36 -10.43
N PRO A 140 -9.79 8.21 -10.95
CA PRO A 140 -10.55 9.34 -11.47
C PRO A 140 -10.80 10.40 -10.38
N PRO A 141 -10.97 11.69 -10.74
CA PRO A 141 -11.33 12.73 -9.79
C PRO A 141 -12.57 12.36 -8.97
N GLY A 142 -12.49 12.53 -7.64
CA GLY A 142 -13.59 12.22 -6.73
C GLY A 142 -13.73 10.74 -6.39
N THR A 143 -12.78 9.89 -6.78
CA THR A 143 -12.69 8.49 -6.35
C THR A 143 -11.43 8.29 -5.50
N TYR A 144 -11.47 7.30 -4.60
CA TYR A 144 -10.32 6.96 -3.77
C TYR A 144 -10.06 5.45 -3.82
N PRO A 145 -8.87 5.00 -4.28
CA PRO A 145 -8.50 3.59 -4.29
C PRO A 145 -8.56 2.98 -2.88
N ALA A 146 -9.25 1.86 -2.75
CA ALA A 146 -9.32 1.06 -1.52
C ALA A 146 -8.31 -0.09 -1.58
N THR A 147 -7.05 0.18 -1.96
CA THR A 147 -6.03 -0.85 -2.13
C THR A 147 -4.86 -0.62 -1.17
N GLY A 148 -4.59 -1.59 -0.28
CA GLY A 148 -3.35 -1.57 0.51
C GLY A 148 -2.12 -2.00 -0.30
N GLU A 149 -2.31 -2.89 -1.27
CA GLU A 149 -1.30 -3.36 -2.21
C GLU A 149 -1.94 -3.61 -3.59
N TRP A 150 -1.20 -3.35 -4.66
CA TRP A 150 -1.66 -3.58 -6.02
C TRP A 150 -1.75 -5.08 -6.33
N PRO A 151 -2.85 -5.58 -6.95
CA PRO A 151 -2.97 -7.00 -7.28
C PRO A 151 -1.83 -7.47 -8.19
N SER A 152 -1.25 -8.62 -7.85
CA SER A 152 -0.34 -9.35 -8.73
C SER A 152 -1.02 -10.61 -9.27
N LEU A 153 -0.73 -10.96 -10.52
CA LEU A 153 -1.26 -12.15 -11.18
C LEU A 153 -0.28 -12.69 -12.22
N SER A 154 -0.51 -13.92 -12.67
CA SER A 154 0.29 -14.54 -13.73
C SER A 154 -0.57 -15.16 -14.83
N ILE A 155 -0.06 -15.09 -16.05
CA ILE A 155 -0.52 -15.87 -17.20
C ILE A 155 0.52 -16.97 -17.38
N ALA A 156 0.22 -18.19 -16.93
CA ALA A 156 1.16 -19.32 -16.93
C ALA A 156 1.14 -20.12 -18.24
N ARG A 157 0.05 -20.00 -19.02
CA ARG A 157 -0.14 -20.71 -20.29
C ARG A 157 -0.97 -19.91 -21.26
N GLU A 158 -0.80 -20.21 -22.55
CA GLU A 158 -1.61 -19.65 -23.62
C GLU A 158 -3.10 -19.88 -23.39
N GLY A 159 -3.91 -18.88 -23.73
CA GLY A 159 -5.37 -18.91 -23.58
C GLY A 159 -5.89 -18.83 -22.14
N GLN A 160 -5.01 -18.73 -21.12
CA GLN A 160 -5.45 -18.52 -19.74
C GLN A 160 -6.14 -17.17 -19.59
N VAL A 161 -7.25 -17.15 -18.86
CA VAL A 161 -7.93 -15.94 -18.40
C VAL A 161 -7.60 -15.71 -16.93
N ALA A 162 -7.12 -14.51 -16.59
CA ALA A 162 -6.90 -14.05 -15.23
C ALA A 162 -7.79 -12.83 -14.94
N ASN A 163 -8.32 -12.75 -13.72
CA ASN A 163 -9.17 -11.64 -13.30
C ASN A 163 -8.45 -10.85 -12.21
N ALA A 164 -8.50 -9.53 -12.32
CA ALA A 164 -8.05 -8.60 -11.29
C ALA A 164 -9.20 -7.70 -10.89
N GLU A 165 -9.33 -7.44 -9.60
CA GLU A 165 -10.31 -6.49 -9.08
C GLU A 165 -9.59 -5.32 -8.41
N LEU A 166 -9.93 -4.12 -8.84
CA LEU A 166 -9.44 -2.86 -8.34
C LEU A 166 -10.58 -2.18 -7.60
N ARG A 167 -10.36 -1.86 -6.32
CA ARG A 167 -11.41 -1.36 -5.43
C ARG A 167 -11.29 0.14 -5.19
N PHE A 168 -12.43 0.79 -5.06
CA PHE A 168 -12.60 2.16 -4.59
C PHE A 168 -13.41 2.16 -3.29
N HIS A 169 -13.32 3.21 -2.48
CA HIS A 169 -14.30 3.42 -1.41
C HIS A 169 -15.66 3.84 -2.01
N ASP A 170 -16.75 3.52 -1.30
CA ASP A 170 -18.14 3.85 -1.70
C ASP A 170 -18.43 5.34 -1.78
N SER A 171 -17.59 6.14 -1.13
CA SER A 171 -17.60 7.58 -1.23
C SER A 171 -16.16 8.05 -1.17
N ALA A 172 -15.84 9.15 -1.85
CA ALA A 172 -14.65 9.90 -1.50
C ALA A 172 -14.71 10.15 0.01
N PRO A 173 -13.58 10.04 0.74
CA PRO A 173 -13.53 10.53 2.11
C PRO A 173 -14.11 11.93 2.09
N GLU A 174 -15.07 12.21 2.99
CA GLU A 174 -15.55 13.57 3.15
C GLU A 174 -14.29 14.44 3.30
N PRO A 175 -14.13 15.52 2.51
CA PRO A 175 -12.84 16.21 2.39
C PRO A 175 -12.33 16.69 3.76
N CYS A 176 -13.19 16.70 4.77
CA CYS A 176 -12.93 17.11 6.14
C CYS A 176 -13.17 15.99 7.17
N SER A 177 -13.10 14.70 6.78
CA SER A 177 -13.25 13.59 7.72
C SER A 177 -12.19 13.68 8.82
N ALA A 178 -12.64 13.73 10.07
CA ALA A 178 -11.77 13.82 11.23
C ALA A 178 -10.81 12.62 11.31
N GLU A 179 -11.30 11.43 10.94
CA GLU A 179 -10.54 10.19 10.89
C GLU A 179 -9.48 10.21 9.80
N THR A 180 -9.82 10.71 8.60
CA THR A 180 -8.86 10.88 7.50
C THR A 180 -7.75 11.85 7.89
N ILE A 181 -8.10 13.04 8.41
CA ILE A 181 -7.13 14.03 8.87
C ILE A 181 -6.23 13.42 9.96
N ALA A 182 -6.80 12.73 10.95
CA ALA A 182 -6.02 12.14 12.03
C ALA A 182 -5.05 11.05 11.55
N ARG A 183 -5.49 10.19 10.62
CA ARG A 183 -4.64 9.16 10.02
C ARG A 183 -3.45 9.78 9.29
N ASP A 184 -3.70 10.73 8.39
CA ASP A 184 -2.65 11.38 7.60
C ASP A 184 -1.62 12.07 8.50
N LEU A 185 -2.08 12.71 9.59
CA LEU A 185 -1.20 13.33 10.57
C LEU A 185 -0.39 12.32 11.40
N ALA A 186 -0.97 11.14 11.71
CA ALA A 186 -0.29 10.09 12.46
C ALA A 186 0.88 9.47 11.68
N GLU A 187 0.75 9.38 10.35
CA GLU A 187 1.82 8.92 9.46
C GLU A 187 3.01 9.89 9.43
N GLN A 188 2.76 11.18 9.66
CA GLN A 188 3.79 12.23 9.73
C GLN A 188 4.43 12.36 11.13
N GLY A 189 3.86 11.76 12.16
CA GLY A 189 4.40 11.79 13.53
C GLY A 189 3.35 11.61 14.62
N ALA A 190 3.76 11.89 15.86
CA ALA A 190 2.87 11.73 17.01
C ALA A 190 1.71 12.74 16.99
N ILE A 191 0.49 12.22 17.07
CA ILE A 191 -0.73 12.99 17.30
C ILE A 191 -1.24 12.80 18.74
N PRO A 192 -2.05 13.73 19.27
CA PRO A 192 -2.72 13.52 20.54
C PRO A 192 -3.54 12.22 20.55
N THR A 193 -3.68 11.62 21.72
CA THR A 193 -4.61 10.49 21.92
C THR A 193 -6.06 11.01 21.94
N GLY A 194 -7.05 10.14 21.72
CA GLY A 194 -8.46 10.51 21.74
C GLY A 194 -9.15 10.48 20.37
N THR A 195 -10.45 10.74 20.36
CA THR A 195 -11.29 10.83 19.17
C THR A 195 -11.13 12.20 18.51
N PRO A 196 -10.71 12.26 17.24
CA PRO A 196 -10.59 13.51 16.51
C PRO A 196 -11.98 14.08 16.16
N SER A 197 -12.07 15.40 16.07
CA SER A 197 -13.25 16.13 15.61
C SER A 197 -12.83 17.35 14.80
N VAL A 198 -13.59 17.67 13.74
CA VAL A 198 -13.35 18.84 12.90
C VAL A 198 -14.40 19.89 13.21
N ARG A 199 -13.96 21.10 13.56
CA ARG A 199 -14.84 22.24 13.89
C ARG A 199 -15.12 23.12 12.69
N GLU A 200 -14.11 23.33 11.86
CA GLU A 200 -14.20 24.18 10.67
C GLU A 200 -13.48 23.50 9.51
N CYS A 201 -14.05 23.59 8.32
CA CYS A 201 -13.40 23.10 7.11
C CYS A 201 -13.99 23.73 5.83
N ASP A 202 -13.16 23.95 4.80
CA ASP A 202 -13.59 24.32 3.44
C ASP A 202 -13.10 23.35 2.35
N GLY A 203 -12.64 22.18 2.76
CA GLY A 203 -12.04 21.18 1.89
C GLY A 203 -10.55 21.36 1.61
N ASN A 204 -9.93 22.51 1.94
CA ASN A 204 -8.48 22.72 1.81
C ASN A 204 -7.82 23.09 3.13
N TRP A 205 -8.56 23.64 4.08
CA TRP A 205 -8.10 24.02 5.40
C TRP A 205 -9.11 23.56 6.44
N ALA A 206 -8.63 23.00 7.55
CA ALA A 206 -9.48 22.56 8.63
C ALA A 206 -8.91 22.87 10.02
N VAL A 207 -9.79 22.95 11.00
CA VAL A 207 -9.45 23.00 12.43
C VAL A 207 -9.87 21.69 13.05
N VAL A 208 -8.88 20.91 13.49
CA VAL A 208 -9.07 19.60 14.11
C VAL A 208 -8.68 19.66 15.58
N SER A 209 -9.42 18.94 16.43
CA SER A 209 -9.15 18.81 17.86
C SER A 209 -9.40 17.38 18.32
N TRP A 210 -8.69 16.94 19.36
CA TRP A 210 -8.87 15.63 19.98
C TRP A 210 -9.46 15.80 21.38
N ASP A 211 -10.32 14.89 21.80
CA ASP A 211 -10.96 14.88 23.12
C ASP A 211 -10.03 14.41 24.27
N SER A 212 -8.73 14.71 24.18
CA SER A 212 -7.78 14.45 25.26
C SER A 212 -7.45 15.70 26.09
N PRO A 213 -6.95 15.54 27.33
CA PRO A 213 -6.54 16.67 28.16
C PRO A 213 -5.43 17.51 27.51
N GLY A 214 -5.56 18.84 27.63
CA GLY A 214 -4.59 19.83 27.12
C GLY A 214 -5.04 20.50 25.82
N ASP A 215 -4.16 21.33 25.25
CA ASP A 215 -4.39 21.94 23.93
C ASP A 215 -4.01 20.94 22.84
N THR A 216 -5.03 20.27 22.30
CA THR A 216 -4.87 19.25 21.26
C THR A 216 -5.22 19.78 19.89
N GLN A 217 -5.70 21.02 19.80
CA GLN A 217 -6.15 21.62 18.56
C GLN A 217 -4.99 21.82 17.59
N ARG A 218 -5.27 21.70 16.29
CA ARG A 218 -4.37 22.01 15.19
C ARG A 218 -5.13 22.72 14.07
N ILE A 219 -4.44 23.61 13.35
CA ILE A 219 -4.85 24.03 12.01
C ILE A 219 -4.10 23.16 11.01
N VAL A 220 -4.84 22.58 10.08
CA VAL A 220 -4.32 21.70 9.04
C VAL A 220 -4.70 22.22 7.66
N TYR A 221 -3.93 21.82 6.66
CA TYR A 221 -4.18 22.14 5.26
C TYR A 221 -3.98 20.90 4.40
N SER A 222 -4.77 20.80 3.33
CA SER A 222 -4.64 19.74 2.35
C SER A 222 -3.49 20.05 1.41
N VAL A 223 -2.67 19.04 1.18
CA VAL A 223 -1.70 18.95 0.08
C VAL A 223 -2.14 17.81 -0.85
N PRO A 224 -1.52 17.64 -2.03
CA PRO A 224 -1.81 16.47 -2.85
C PRO A 224 -1.63 15.19 -2.03
N ASP A 225 -2.71 14.42 -1.95
CA ASP A 225 -2.81 13.08 -1.33
C ASP A 225 -2.80 12.99 0.20
N HIS A 226 -2.64 14.09 0.96
CA HIS A 226 -2.75 14.04 2.43
C HIS A 226 -3.07 15.39 3.10
N TRP A 227 -3.44 15.34 4.37
CA TRP A 227 -3.51 16.50 5.26
C TRP A 227 -2.19 16.72 6.01
N SER A 228 -1.74 17.97 6.13
CA SER A 228 -0.54 18.32 6.88
C SER A 228 -0.82 19.35 7.98
N THR A 229 -0.02 19.30 9.06
CA THR A 229 -0.12 20.27 10.15
C THR A 229 0.47 21.59 9.71
N TYR A 230 -0.36 22.64 9.66
CA TYR A 230 0.11 24.00 9.51
C TYR A 230 0.55 24.60 10.85
N LEU A 231 -0.22 24.32 11.91
CA LEU A 231 -0.05 24.94 13.22
C LEU A 231 -0.59 24.06 14.35
N VAL A 232 0.09 24.08 15.49
CA VAL A 232 -0.32 23.40 16.74
C VAL A 232 -0.59 24.46 17.80
N PHE A 233 -1.61 24.27 18.64
CA PHE A 233 -1.91 25.18 19.75
C PHE A 233 -1.20 24.78 21.04
N PRO A 234 -0.85 25.75 21.92
CA PRO A 234 -0.88 27.20 21.65
C PRO A 234 0.27 27.63 20.72
N HIS A 235 0.12 28.77 20.05
CA HIS A 235 1.14 29.33 19.15
C HIS A 235 1.26 30.85 19.28
N ASP A 236 2.31 31.41 18.68
CA ASP A 236 2.63 32.84 18.62
C ASP A 236 2.59 33.41 17.18
N LYS A 237 2.28 32.58 16.17
CA LYS A 237 2.12 33.03 14.78
C LYS A 237 1.04 34.12 14.64
N CYS A 238 1.41 35.24 14.02
CA CYS A 238 0.49 36.36 13.76
C CYS A 238 -0.41 36.13 12.54
N TRP A 239 -1.61 36.73 12.53
CA TRP A 239 -2.54 36.69 11.40
C TRP A 239 -1.91 37.23 10.13
N ALA A 240 -1.20 38.37 10.20
CA ALA A 240 -0.59 38.97 9.02
C ALA A 240 0.40 38.03 8.30
N GLN A 241 1.14 37.22 9.06
CA GLN A 241 2.01 36.18 8.50
C GLN A 241 1.18 35.04 7.90
N ALA A 242 0.18 34.54 8.64
CA ALA A 242 -0.69 33.47 8.19
C ALA A 242 -1.43 33.79 6.89
N GLU A 243 -1.92 35.01 6.76
CA GLU A 243 -2.56 35.53 5.56
C GLU A 243 -1.61 35.51 4.35
N SER A 244 -0.34 35.92 4.55
CA SER A 244 0.68 35.86 3.49
C SER A 244 1.07 34.43 3.09
N GLU A 245 0.83 33.46 3.97
CA GLU A 245 1.04 32.02 3.74
C GLU A 245 -0.20 31.34 3.11
N GLY A 246 -1.28 32.08 2.84
CA GLY A 246 -2.47 31.58 2.16
C GLY A 246 -3.56 31.01 3.08
N VAL A 247 -3.49 31.27 4.39
CA VAL A 247 -4.53 30.87 5.34
C VAL A 247 -5.83 31.65 5.04
N PRO A 248 -7.00 30.97 4.94
CA PRO A 248 -8.26 31.64 4.62
C PRO A 248 -8.74 32.55 5.75
N ALA A 249 -9.31 33.71 5.40
CA ALA A 249 -9.76 34.75 6.33
C ALA A 249 -10.69 34.28 7.46
N ARG A 250 -11.45 33.19 7.24
CA ARG A 250 -12.31 32.61 8.28
C ARG A 250 -11.53 32.10 9.49
N LEU A 251 -10.27 31.69 9.30
CA LEU A 251 -9.42 31.17 10.37
C LEU A 251 -8.72 32.29 11.16
N LYS A 252 -8.92 33.56 10.80
CA LYS A 252 -8.38 34.71 11.53
C LYS A 252 -8.61 34.67 13.06
N PRO A 253 -9.78 34.24 13.59
CA PRO A 253 -10.01 34.18 15.04
C PRO A 253 -9.03 33.28 15.81
N TYR A 254 -8.32 32.39 15.12
CA TYR A 254 -7.37 31.47 15.72
C TYR A 254 -5.97 32.05 15.88
N PHE A 255 -5.67 33.20 15.28
CA PHE A 255 -4.34 33.81 15.34
C PHE A 255 -4.30 34.99 16.29
N SER A 256 -3.14 35.21 16.91
CA SER A 256 -2.81 36.49 17.54
C SER A 256 -2.40 37.51 16.47
N CYS A 257 -2.29 38.79 16.84
CA CYS A 257 -1.83 39.88 15.97
C CYS A 257 -2.46 39.86 14.55
#